data_AF-A0A1V3BWV1-F1
#
_entry.id   AF-A0A1V3BWV1-F1
#
_cell.length_a   1.000
_cell.length_b   1.000
_cell.length_c   1.000
_cell.angle_alpha   90.00
_cell.angle_beta   90.00
_cell.angle_gamma   90.00
#
_symmetry.space_group_name_H-M   'P 1'
#
loop_
_entity.id
_entity.type
_entity.pdbx_description
1 polymer ?
#
loop_
_entity_poly.entity_id
_entity_poly.type
_entity_poly.pdbx_seq_one_letter_code
_entity_poly.pdbx_strand_id
1 'polypeptide(L)'
;MLAHLSGFVVACLGWIPPLAVYLAKRNQSPFVRHHASEAANFQLTLLIPYVFAWVVFIGLGIFFPEMSWIGSLLIALIWIGAIVFGVLGASGANKGTWYRYPVSIRLLK
;
A
#
# COMPACT_ATOMS: atom_id res chain seq x y z
N MET A 1 6.57 24.23 4.79
CA MET A 1 5.86 23.29 5.70
C MET A 1 4.79 22.46 4.96
N LEU A 2 3.75 23.07 4.38
CA LEU A 2 2.67 22.34 3.67
C LEU A 2 3.15 21.42 2.53
N ALA A 3 4.12 21.87 1.71
CA ALA A 3 4.71 21.05 0.65
C ALA A 3 5.53 19.85 1.15
N HIS A 4 6.04 19.87 2.38
CA HIS A 4 6.73 18.72 2.98
C HIS A 4 5.72 17.71 3.56
N LEU A 5 4.59 18.21 4.07
CA LEU A 5 3.48 17.38 4.55
C LEU A 5 2.65 16.75 3.42
N SER A 6 2.63 17.35 2.22
CA SER A 6 1.83 16.82 1.11
C SER A 6 2.32 15.45 0.62
N GLY A 7 3.64 15.26 0.46
CA GLY A 7 4.21 13.96 0.08
C GLY A 7 3.89 12.85 1.09
N PHE A 8 3.84 13.23 2.36
CA PHE A 8 3.46 12.33 3.45
C PHE A 8 1.99 11.89 3.36
N VAL A 9 1.08 12.85 3.18
CA VAL A 9 -0.36 12.56 3.03
C VAL A 9 -0.61 11.70 1.78
N VAL A 10 0.05 12.00 0.67
CA VAL A 10 -0.08 11.23 -0.57
C VAL A 10 0.40 9.77 -0.38
N ALA A 11 1.47 9.54 0.37
CA ALA A 11 1.96 8.19 0.68
C ALA A 11 0.95 7.38 1.51
N CYS A 12 0.26 8.00 2.47
CA CYS A 12 -0.77 7.35 3.29
C CYS A 12 -2.06 7.04 2.52
N LEU A 13 -2.27 7.65 1.36
CA LEU A 13 -3.46 7.48 0.52
C LEU A 13 -3.23 6.52 -0.67
N GLY A 14 -2.18 5.70 -0.62
CA GLY A 14 -1.82 4.75 -1.69
C GLY A 14 -2.91 3.71 -2.03
N TRP A 15 -3.89 3.51 -1.16
CA TRP A 15 -5.04 2.62 -1.37
C TRP A 15 -6.18 3.27 -2.19
N ILE A 16 -6.23 4.60 -2.30
CA ILE A 16 -7.29 5.31 -3.05
C ILE A 16 -7.23 4.98 -4.54
N PRO A 17 -6.07 5.11 -5.24
CA PRO A 17 -6.03 4.87 -6.68
C PRO A 17 -6.54 3.49 -7.12
N PRO A 18 -6.10 2.35 -6.55
CA PRO A 18 -6.60 1.05 -6.98
C PRO A 18 -8.07 0.82 -6.62
N LEU A 19 -8.55 1.37 -5.50
CA LEU A 19 -9.97 1.30 -5.13
C LEU A 19 -10.83 2.11 -6.11
N ALA A 20 -10.39 3.30 -6.49
CA ALA A 20 -11.06 4.13 -7.48
C ALA A 20 -11.13 3.43 -8.85
N VAL A 21 -10.03 2.82 -9.30
CA VAL A 21 -9.99 2.02 -10.53
C VAL A 21 -10.93 0.81 -10.43
N TYR A 22 -10.91 0.09 -9.31
CA TYR A 22 -11.82 -1.04 -9.09
C TYR A 22 -13.28 -0.61 -9.20
N LEU A 23 -13.69 0.46 -8.51
CA LEU A 23 -15.07 0.95 -8.55
C LEU A 23 -15.48 1.45 -9.95
N ALA A 24 -14.60 2.16 -10.64
CA ALA A 24 -14.89 2.72 -11.96
C ALA A 24 -14.90 1.67 -13.09
N LYS A 25 -14.07 0.63 -12.98
CA LYS A 25 -13.79 -0.30 -14.09
C LYS A 25 -14.17 -1.76 -13.83
N ARG A 26 -14.66 -2.12 -12.64
CA ARG A 26 -15.08 -3.50 -12.27
C ARG A 26 -16.04 -4.18 -13.24
N ASN A 27 -16.90 -3.41 -13.93
CA ASN A 27 -17.91 -3.97 -14.83
C ASN A 27 -17.46 -4.02 -16.30
N GLN A 28 -16.27 -3.51 -16.64
CA GLN A 28 -15.80 -3.43 -18.03
C GLN A 28 -15.07 -4.69 -18.49
N SER A 29 -14.25 -5.29 -17.62
CA SER A 29 -13.46 -6.48 -17.96
C SER A 29 -13.15 -7.31 -16.71
N PRO A 30 -13.32 -8.65 -16.76
CA PRO A 30 -12.90 -9.54 -15.68
C PRO A 30 -11.41 -9.41 -15.34
N PHE A 31 -10.57 -9.14 -16.33
CA PHE A 31 -9.13 -8.96 -16.16
C PHE A 31 -8.82 -7.69 -15.36
N VAL A 32 -9.43 -6.57 -15.76
CA VAL A 32 -9.27 -5.29 -15.05
C VAL A 32 -9.85 -5.39 -13.64
N ARG A 33 -11.00 -6.05 -13.48
CA ARG A 33 -11.60 -6.27 -12.15
C ARG A 33 -10.66 -7.03 -11.23
N HIS A 34 -10.05 -8.13 -11.69
CA HIS A 34 -9.12 -8.94 -10.92
C HIS A 34 -7.87 -8.16 -10.50
N HIS A 35 -7.22 -7.46 -11.43
CA HIS A 35 -6.01 -6.70 -11.09
C HIS A 35 -6.31 -5.51 -10.18
N ALA A 36 -7.44 -4.82 -10.39
CA ALA A 36 -7.85 -3.71 -9.54
C ALA A 36 -8.25 -4.18 -8.14
N SER A 37 -8.98 -5.30 -8.01
CA SER A 37 -9.33 -5.87 -6.71
C SER A 37 -8.10 -6.38 -5.96
N GLU A 38 -7.18 -7.08 -6.63
CA GLU A 38 -5.92 -7.53 -6.02
C GLU A 38 -5.04 -6.35 -5.58
N ALA A 39 -4.90 -5.31 -6.39
CA ALA A 39 -4.13 -4.12 -6.01
C ALA A 39 -4.78 -3.37 -4.84
N ALA A 40 -6.11 -3.25 -4.81
CA ALA A 40 -6.83 -2.60 -3.72
C ALA A 40 -6.73 -3.42 -2.42
N ASN A 41 -6.92 -4.74 -2.50
CA ASN A 41 -6.76 -5.67 -1.38
C ASN A 41 -5.34 -5.62 -0.81
N PHE A 42 -4.31 -5.58 -1.67
CA PHE A 42 -2.91 -5.45 -1.24
C PHE A 42 -2.66 -4.13 -0.50
N GLN A 43 -3.09 -2.99 -1.07
CA GLN A 43 -2.91 -1.69 -0.41
C GLN A 43 -3.66 -1.60 0.93
N LEU A 44 -4.88 -2.14 1.01
CA LEU A 44 -5.62 -2.24 2.28
C LEU A 44 -4.91 -3.17 3.28
N THR A 45 -4.31 -4.26 2.81
CA THR A 45 -3.52 -5.16 3.67
C THR A 45 -2.29 -4.44 4.25
N LEU A 46 -1.62 -3.61 3.44
CA LEU A 46 -0.47 -2.82 3.87
C LEU A 46 -0.82 -1.73 4.91
N LEU A 47 -2.09 -1.31 5.01
CA LEU A 47 -2.49 -0.37 6.07
C LEU A 47 -2.22 -0.95 7.47
N ILE A 48 -2.35 -2.27 7.66
CA ILE A 48 -2.13 -2.92 8.96
C ILE A 48 -0.68 -2.72 9.43
N PRO A 49 0.36 -3.16 8.69
CA PRO A 49 1.75 -2.94 9.10
C PRO A 49 2.11 -1.45 9.14
N TYR A 50 1.53 -0.59 8.28
CA TYR A 50 1.74 0.85 8.40
C TYR A 50 1.22 1.41 9.72
N VAL A 51 -0.01 1.08 10.12
CA VAL A 51 -0.58 1.52 11.41
C VAL A 51 0.30 1.05 12.57
N PHE A 52 0.78 -0.20 12.54
CA PHE A 52 1.71 -0.70 13.55
C PHE A 52 3.02 0.09 13.58
N ALA A 53 3.63 0.33 12.41
CA ALA A 53 4.87 1.10 12.31
C ALA A 53 4.69 2.55 12.78
N TRP A 54 3.52 3.16 12.53
CA TRP A 54 3.15 4.49 13.04
C TRP A 54 3.03 4.52 14.55
N VAL A 55 2.37 3.53 15.15
CA VAL A 55 2.26 3.41 16.60
C VAL A 55 3.63 3.27 17.23
N VAL A 56 4.52 2.47 16.63
CA VAL A 56 5.92 2.34 17.10
C VAL A 56 6.69 3.65 16.95
N PHE A 57 6.58 4.33 15.81
CA PHE A 57 7.25 5.61 15.57
C PHE A 57 6.82 6.69 16.57
N ILE A 58 5.51 6.88 16.75
CA ILE A 58 4.95 7.88 17.66
C ILE A 58 5.24 7.50 19.12
N GLY A 59 5.03 6.22 19.48
CA GLY A 59 5.29 5.73 20.84
C GLY A 59 6.75 5.89 21.25
N LEU A 60 7.69 5.44 20.41
CA LEU A 60 9.11 5.66 20.67
C LEU A 60 9.46 7.15 20.64
N GLY A 61 8.89 7.94 19.73
CA GLY A 61 9.11 9.38 19.69
C GLY A 61 8.72 10.10 20.99
N ILE A 62 7.67 9.64 21.67
CA ILE A 62 7.19 10.24 22.92
C ILE A 62 7.99 9.74 24.14
N PHE A 63 8.22 8.43 24.25
CA PHE A 63 8.81 7.83 25.46
C PHE A 63 10.34 7.68 25.38
N PHE A 64 10.90 7.48 24.18
CA PHE A 64 12.33 7.20 23.94
C PHE A 64 12.82 7.88 22.64
N PRO A 65 12.96 9.22 22.62
CA PRO A 65 13.19 9.99 21.38
C PRO A 65 14.42 9.52 20.58
N GLU A 66 15.46 9.09 21.28
CA GLU A 66 16.72 8.60 20.69
C GLU A 66 16.56 7.30 19.89
N MET A 67 15.48 6.56 20.13
CA MET A 67 15.14 5.30 19.45
C MET A 67 14.06 5.46 18.37
N SER A 68 13.54 6.68 18.17
CA SER A 68 12.44 6.95 17.22
C SER A 68 12.75 6.56 15.77
N TRP A 69 14.04 6.54 15.39
CA TRP A 69 14.50 6.14 14.06
C TRP A 69 14.10 4.71 13.68
N ILE A 70 13.86 3.82 14.66
CA ILE A 70 13.40 2.45 14.42
C ILE A 70 12.02 2.46 13.74
N GLY A 71 11.11 3.33 14.20
CA GLY A 71 9.80 3.48 13.59
C GLY A 71 9.88 3.98 12.15
N SER A 72 10.74 4.98 11.89
CA SER A 72 11.00 5.49 10.54
C SER A 72 11.55 4.40 9.61
N LEU A 73 12.46 3.56 10.11
CA LEU A 73 13.03 2.45 9.34
C LEU A 73 11.96 1.42 8.97
N LEU A 74 11.05 1.07 9.90
CA LEU A 74 9.94 0.16 9.62
C LEU A 74 9.02 0.70 8.52
N ILE A 75 8.65 1.98 8.58
CA ILE A 75 7.82 2.63 7.56
C ILE A 75 8.51 2.56 6.19
N ALA A 76 9.81 2.86 6.13
CA ALA A 76 10.58 2.81 4.89
C ALA A 76 10.64 1.39 4.29
N LEU A 77 10.84 0.36 5.12
CA LEU A 77 10.86 -1.03 4.67
C LEU A 77 9.51 -1.49 4.09
N ILE A 78 8.40 -1.12 4.74
CA ILE A 78 7.05 -1.41 4.25
C ILE A 78 6.82 -0.72 2.90
N TRP A 79 7.27 0.54 2.77
CA TRP A 79 7.14 1.30 1.53
C TRP A 79 7.93 0.70 0.37
N ILE A 80 9.17 0.25 0.61
CA ILE A 80 9.96 -0.47 -0.39
C ILE A 80 9.23 -1.75 -0.82
N GLY A 81 8.72 -2.53 0.14
CA GLY A 81 7.93 -3.73 -0.16
C GLY A 81 6.70 -3.41 -1.02
N ALA A 82 5.98 -2.33 -0.70
CA ALA A 82 4.82 -1.89 -1.45
C ALA A 82 5.16 -1.60 -2.93
N ILE A 83 6.29 -0.94 -3.18
CA ILE A 83 6.78 -0.64 -4.54
C ILE A 83 7.15 -1.93 -5.26
N VAL A 84 7.96 -2.80 -4.65
CA VAL A 84 8.42 -4.04 -5.27
C VAL A 84 7.23 -4.90 -5.69
N PHE A 85 6.30 -5.16 -4.79
CA PHE A 85 5.10 -5.93 -5.11
C PHE A 85 4.20 -5.22 -6.12
N GLY A 86 4.07 -3.89 -6.05
CA GLY A 86 3.33 -3.10 -7.04
C GLY A 86 3.91 -3.22 -8.44
N VAL A 87 5.24 -3.18 -8.59
CA VAL A 87 5.93 -3.37 -9.87
C VAL A 87 5.73 -4.79 -10.39
N LEU A 88 5.81 -5.81 -9.53
CA LEU A 88 5.54 -7.20 -9.92
C LEU A 88 4.09 -7.38 -10.41
N GLY A 89 3.12 -6.76 -9.72
CA GLY A 89 1.72 -6.77 -10.11
C GLY A 89 1.47 -6.08 -11.45
N ALA A 90 2.07 -4.90 -11.65
CA ALA A 90 1.99 -4.18 -12.92
C ALA A 90 2.66 -4.94 -14.07
N SER A 91 3.85 -5.52 -13.83
CA SER A 91 4.55 -6.35 -14.82
C SER A 91 3.74 -7.58 -15.21
N GLY A 92 3.13 -8.26 -14.23
CA GLY A 92 2.24 -9.40 -14.48
C GLY A 92 1.02 -9.02 -15.32
N ALA A 93 0.39 -7.88 -15.02
CA ALA A 93 -0.73 -7.36 -15.80
C ALA A 93 -0.33 -7.01 -17.24
N ASN A 94 0.84 -6.37 -17.44
CA ASN A 94 1.36 -6.04 -18.77
C ASN A 94 1.66 -7.28 -19.63
N LYS A 95 2.02 -8.41 -19.00
CA LYS A 95 2.23 -9.70 -19.68
C LYS A 95 0.91 -10.46 -19.96
N GLY A 96 -0.24 -9.89 -19.60
CA GLY A 96 -1.54 -10.56 -19.72
C GLY A 96 -1.73 -11.73 -18.74
N THR A 97 -0.89 -11.82 -17.71
CA THR A 97 -0.96 -12.91 -16.71
C THR A 97 -1.80 -12.51 -15.52
N TRP A 98 -2.59 -13.45 -14.99
CA TRP A 98 -3.42 -13.26 -13.80
C TRP A 98 -2.56 -13.27 -12.52
N TYR A 99 -1.87 -12.16 -12.27
CA TYR A 99 -1.03 -11.99 -11.09
C TYR A 99 -1.89 -11.92 -9.81
N ARG A 100 -1.41 -12.57 -8.74
CA ARG A 100 -1.99 -12.50 -7.40
C ARG A 100 -0.89 -12.11 -6.42
N TYR A 101 -1.18 -11.16 -5.54
CA TYR A 101 -0.23 -10.79 -4.50
C TYR A 101 -0.08 -11.94 -3.51
N PRO A 102 1.15 -12.30 -3.10
CA PRO A 102 1.37 -13.41 -2.18
C PRO A 102 0.86 -13.11 -0.77
N VAL A 103 0.87 -11.84 -0.35
CA VAL A 103 0.41 -11.39 0.96
C VAL A 103 -0.69 -10.33 0.76
N SER A 104 -1.94 -10.77 0.71
CA SER A 104 -3.11 -9.92 0.43
C SER A 104 -4.36 -10.51 1.07
N ILE A 105 -5.05 -9.72 1.90
CA ILE A 105 -6.36 -10.03 2.46
C ILE A 105 -7.41 -9.69 1.40
N ARG A 106 -8.11 -10.71 0.91
CA ARG A 106 -9.07 -10.56 -0.20
C ARG A 106 -10.44 -10.07 0.27
N LEU A 107 -10.56 -8.76 0.46
CA LEU A 107 -11.81 -8.09 0.82
C LEU A 107 -12.74 -7.91 -0.40
N LEU A 108 -12.17 -7.56 -1.54
CA LEU A 108 -12.86 -7.32 -2.81
C LEU A 108 -12.69 -8.51 -3.78
N LYS A 109 -13.70 -8.77 -4.64
CA LYS A 109 -13.76 -9.90 -5.60
C LYS A 109 -13.85 -9.45 -7.06
#